data_AF-A0A359M1R5-F1
#
_entry.id   AF-A0A359M1R5-F1
#
_cell.length_a   1.000
_cell.length_b   1.000
_cell.length_c   1.000
_cell.angle_alpha   90.00
_cell.angle_beta   90.00
_cell.angle_gamma   90.00
#
_symmetry.space_group_name_H-M   'P 1'
#
loop_
_entity.id
_entity.type
_entity.pdbx_description
1 polymer ?
#
loop_
_entity_poly.entity_id
_entity_poly.type
_entity_poly.pdbx_seq_one_letter_code
_entity_poly.pdbx_strand_id
1 'polypeptide(L)'
;GRRISYDVQVYAIGIFEPIGARGRTAEEMAGPGLLNELAQQTGGRHFAVENIAELPDVAAKIGIELRNQYVIGYTPSNQARDGKYRRILVKVVQPKGLPPLRATFRQGYYAPTQ
;
A
#
# COMPACT_ATOMS: atom_id res chain seq x y z
N GLY A 1 -2.33 27.76 10.07
CA GLY A 1 -3.31 26.67 9.92
C GLY A 1 -2.62 25.42 9.43
N ARG A 2 -2.67 24.32 10.19
CA ARG A 2 -2.05 23.04 9.84
C ARG A 2 -2.96 22.35 8.82
N ARG A 3 -2.54 22.29 7.55
CA ARG A 3 -3.27 21.57 6.50
C ARG A 3 -3.14 20.08 6.81
N ILE A 4 -4.25 19.44 7.16
CA ILE A 4 -4.32 17.99 7.37
C ILE A 4 -4.35 17.41 5.96
N SER A 5 -3.23 16.86 5.49
CA SER A 5 -3.24 15.95 4.34
C SER A 5 -4.02 14.73 4.78
N TYR A 6 -5.15 14.44 4.15
CA TYR A 6 -5.83 13.16 4.35
C TYR A 6 -4.98 12.10 3.63
N ASP A 7 -4.07 11.46 4.37
CA ASP A 7 -3.36 10.30 3.85
C ASP A 7 -4.36 9.13 3.81
N VAL A 8 -4.74 8.72 2.60
CA VAL A 8 -5.60 7.56 2.35
C VAL A 8 -4.71 6.35 2.08
N GLN A 9 -5.05 5.21 2.69
CA GLN A 9 -4.43 3.92 2.41
C GLN A 9 -5.40 3.06 1.59
N VAL A 10 -4.92 2.50 0.48
CA VAL A 10 -5.74 1.73 -0.47
C VAL A 10 -5.40 0.25 -0.36
N TYR A 11 -6.42 -0.56 -0.05
CA TYR A 11 -6.35 -2.02 -0.13
C TYR A 11 -7.17 -2.50 -1.32
N ALA A 12 -6.62 -3.45 -2.07
CA ALA A 12 -7.28 -4.03 -3.24
C ALA A 12 -7.41 -5.55 -3.06
N ILE A 13 -8.57 -6.11 -3.38
CA ILE A 13 -8.79 -7.55 -3.46
C ILE A 13 -9.22 -7.85 -4.89
N GLY A 14 -8.42 -8.64 -5.61
CA GLY A 14 -8.70 -9.05 -6.97
C GLY A 14 -8.97 -10.54 -7.04
N ILE A 15 -10.10 -10.92 -7.64
CA ILE A 15 -10.39 -12.32 -7.95
C ILE A 15 -9.89 -12.58 -9.36
N PHE A 16 -8.98 -13.54 -9.49
CA PHE A 16 -8.32 -13.86 -10.74
C PHE A 16 -8.49 -15.34 -11.03
N GLU A 17 -8.88 -15.68 -12.25
CA GLU A 17 -8.81 -17.08 -12.72
C GLU A 17 -7.38 -17.68 -12.56
N PRO A 18 -7.23 -19.00 -12.48
CA PRO A 18 -5.91 -19.62 -12.44
C PRO A 18 -5.08 -19.24 -13.68
N ILE A 19 -3.76 -19.10 -13.52
CA ILE A 19 -2.82 -18.71 -14.60
C ILE A 19 -2.90 -19.66 -15.82
N GLY A 20 -3.40 -20.89 -15.64
CA GLY A 20 -3.62 -21.88 -16.69
C GLY A 20 -4.98 -21.81 -17.41
N ALA A 21 -5.90 -20.92 -17.01
CA ALA A 21 -7.16 -20.72 -17.71
C ALA A 21 -6.89 -20.11 -19.09
N ARG A 22 -7.23 -20.84 -20.15
CA ARG A 22 -7.13 -20.33 -21.52
C ARG A 22 -8.12 -19.18 -21.69
N GLY A 23 -7.65 -18.03 -22.18
CA GLY A 23 -8.53 -16.94 -22.62
C GLY A 23 -8.24 -15.55 -22.03
N ARG A 24 -7.22 -15.39 -21.19
CA ARG A 24 -6.92 -14.07 -20.60
C ARG A 24 -6.52 -13.03 -21.63
N THR A 25 -7.12 -11.85 -21.54
CA THR A 25 -6.65 -10.68 -22.27
C THR A 25 -5.34 -10.14 -21.67
N ALA A 26 -4.62 -9.30 -22.41
CA ALA A 26 -3.39 -8.69 -21.92
C ALA A 26 -3.66 -7.81 -20.68
N GLU A 27 -4.82 -7.15 -20.66
CA GLU A 27 -5.31 -6.34 -19.54
C GLU A 27 -5.53 -7.18 -18.28
N GLU A 28 -6.13 -8.36 -18.42
CA GLU A 28 -6.35 -9.28 -17.30
C GLU A 28 -5.04 -9.84 -16.72
N MET A 29 -4.03 -10.07 -17.56
CA MET A 29 -2.71 -10.45 -17.09
C MET A 29 -1.98 -9.32 -16.35
N ALA A 30 -2.18 -8.07 -16.76
CA ALA A 30 -1.55 -6.91 -16.16
C ALA A 30 -2.26 -6.44 -14.86
N GLY A 31 -3.56 -6.75 -14.71
CA GLY A 31 -4.41 -6.33 -13.60
C GLY A 31 -3.79 -6.53 -12.20
N PRO A 32 -3.30 -7.73 -11.84
CA PRO A 32 -2.67 -7.96 -10.53
C PRO A 32 -1.49 -7.03 -10.24
N GLY A 33 -0.66 -6.76 -11.26
CA GLY A 33 0.50 -5.89 -11.15
C GLY A 33 0.10 -4.44 -10.92
N LEU A 34 -0.88 -3.95 -11.70
CA LEU A 34 -1.40 -2.59 -11.58
C LEU A 34 -2.04 -2.34 -10.22
N LEU A 35 -2.88 -3.26 -9.73
CA LEU A 35 -3.50 -3.14 -8.40
C LEU A 35 -2.45 -3.12 -7.29
N ASN A 36 -1.40 -3.93 -7.44
CA ASN A 36 -0.30 -3.93 -6.48
C ASN A 36 0.46 -2.60 -6.48
N GLU A 37 0.76 -2.02 -7.64
CA GLU A 37 1.43 -0.71 -7.72
C GLU A 37 0.59 0.39 -7.04
N LEU A 38 -0.70 0.49 -7.40
CA LEU A 38 -1.60 1.49 -6.85
C LEU A 38 -1.75 1.38 -5.33
N ALA A 39 -1.95 0.16 -4.82
CA ALA A 39 -2.06 -0.08 -3.38
C ALA A 39 -0.75 0.29 -2.66
N GLN A 40 0.40 -0.13 -3.18
CA GLN A 40 1.70 0.12 -2.56
C GLN A 40 2.09 1.60 -2.50
N GLN A 41 1.70 2.42 -3.49
CA GLN A 41 1.98 3.85 -3.47
C GLN A 41 1.40 4.54 -2.23
N THR A 42 0.26 4.05 -1.75
CA THR A 42 -0.44 4.55 -0.55
C THR A 42 0.03 3.88 0.75
N GLY A 43 0.93 2.89 0.66
CA GLY A 43 1.29 2.03 1.78
C GLY A 43 0.23 0.98 2.12
N GLY A 44 -0.77 0.75 1.27
CA GLY A 44 -1.69 -0.38 1.38
C GLY A 44 -1.18 -1.61 0.61
N ARG A 45 -2.06 -2.60 0.42
CA ARG A 45 -1.68 -3.90 -0.16
C ARG A 45 -2.75 -4.45 -1.09
N HIS A 46 -2.29 -5.18 -2.11
CA HIS A 46 -3.13 -5.97 -2.99
C HIS A 46 -3.13 -7.44 -2.54
N PHE A 47 -4.30 -8.06 -2.54
CA PHE A 47 -4.51 -9.48 -2.30
C PHE A 47 -5.16 -10.09 -3.54
N ALA A 48 -4.41 -10.94 -4.24
CA ALA A 48 -4.96 -11.78 -5.31
C ALA A 48 -5.56 -13.04 -4.67
N VAL A 49 -6.81 -13.34 -4.99
CA VAL A 49 -7.50 -14.58 -4.60
C VAL A 49 -7.98 -15.32 -5.84
N GLU A 50 -8.11 -16.64 -5.73
CA GLU A 50 -8.55 -17.48 -6.85
C GLU A 50 -10.07 -17.69 -6.82
N ASN A 51 -10.68 -17.62 -5.63
CA ASN A 51 -12.10 -17.81 -5.46
C ASN A 51 -12.73 -16.75 -4.54
N ILE A 52 -14.03 -16.55 -4.70
CA ILE A 52 -14.80 -15.58 -3.91
C ILE A 52 -14.96 -16.00 -2.44
N ALA A 53 -14.84 -17.30 -2.14
CA ALA A 53 -14.97 -17.83 -0.79
C ALA A 53 -13.79 -17.42 0.11
N GLU A 54 -12.67 -16.98 -0.46
CA GLU A 54 -11.52 -16.40 0.27
C GLU A 54 -11.74 -14.94 0.70
N LEU A 55 -12.73 -14.23 0.15
CA LEU A 55 -12.96 -12.82 0.46
C LEU A 55 -13.16 -12.54 1.95
N PRO A 56 -13.96 -13.32 2.72
CA PRO A 56 -14.15 -13.07 4.15
C PRO A 56 -12.83 -13.16 4.93
N ASP A 57 -11.97 -14.13 4.60
CA ASP A 57 -10.68 -14.32 5.27
C ASP A 57 -9.71 -13.19 4.95
N VAL A 58 -9.66 -12.74 3.70
CA VAL A 58 -8.83 -11.59 3.29
C VAL A 58 -9.34 -10.30 3.95
N ALA A 59 -10.65 -10.08 3.97
CA ALA A 59 -11.25 -8.94 4.64
C ALA A 59 -10.95 -8.93 6.15
N ALA A 60 -11.02 -10.09 6.80
CA ALA A 60 -10.64 -10.24 8.21
C ALA A 60 -9.16 -9.92 8.45
N LYS A 61 -8.26 -10.39 7.57
CA LYS A 61 -6.82 -10.06 7.64
C LYS A 61 -6.57 -8.55 7.51
N ILE A 62 -7.25 -7.88 6.57
CA ILE A 62 -7.17 -6.41 6.42
C ILE A 62 -7.68 -5.73 7.69
N GLY A 63 -8.80 -6.19 8.25
CA GLY A 63 -9.34 -5.65 9.50
C GLY A 63 -8.37 -5.77 10.69
N ILE A 64 -7.68 -6.90 10.81
CA ILE A 64 -6.62 -7.09 11.82
C ILE A 64 -5.43 -6.16 11.56
N GLU A 65 -5.00 -6.01 10.30
CA GLU A 65 -3.90 -5.11 9.92
C GLU A 65 -4.22 -3.65 10.29
N LEU A 66 -5.42 -3.18 9.94
CA LEU A 66 -5.90 -1.83 10.27
C LEU A 66 -6.02 -1.60 11.78
N ARG A 67 -6.45 -2.61 12.55
CA ARG A 67 -6.58 -2.49 14.01
C ARG A 67 -5.23 -2.42 14.73
N ASN A 68 -4.16 -2.93 14.12
CA ASN A 68 -2.82 -2.94 14.68
C ASN A 68 -1.87 -1.96 13.99
N GLN A 69 -2.41 -0.93 13.33
CA GLN A 69 -1.63 0.06 12.61
C GLN A 69 -1.13 1.17 13.55
N TYR A 70 0.19 1.41 13.50
CA TYR A 70 0.81 2.56 14.15
C TYR A 70 1.13 3.61 13.08
N VAL A 71 0.57 4.81 13.22
CA VAL A 71 0.82 5.93 12.31
C VAL A 71 1.98 6.77 12.85
N ILE A 72 3.05 6.90 12.07
CA ILE A 72 4.19 7.78 12.38
C ILE A 72 4.11 9.01 11.50
N GLY A 73 4.00 10.18 12.13
CA GLY A 73 4.08 11.45 11.44
C GLY A 73 5.53 11.88 11.20
N TYR A 74 5.86 12.26 9.98
CA TYR A 74 7.15 12.84 9.62
C TYR A 74 6.96 14.25 9.03
N THR A 75 7.74 15.21 9.50
CA THR A 75 7.81 16.55 8.89
C THR A 75 9.13 16.68 8.14
N PRO A 76 9.11 16.97 6.82
CA PRO A 76 10.33 17.14 6.05
C PRO A 76 11.14 18.35 6.50
N SER A 77 12.46 18.20 6.55
CA SER A 77 13.38 19.33 6.80
C SER A 77 13.39 20.32 5.63
N ASN A 78 13.23 19.84 4.40
CA ASN A 78 13.06 20.69 3.23
C ASN A 78 11.60 21.16 3.13
N GLN A 79 11.35 22.47 3.29
CA GLN A 79 10.02 23.07 3.20
C GLN A 79 9.72 23.75 1.84
N ALA A 80 10.60 23.59 0.84
CA ALA A 80 10.37 24.17 -0.49
C ALA A 80 9.04 23.70 -1.10
N ARG A 81 8.35 24.60 -1.81
CA ARG A 81 7.06 24.37 -2.47
C ARG A 81 7.23 24.29 -3.98
N ASP A 82 8.08 23.36 -4.41
CA ASP A 82 8.60 23.28 -5.77
C ASP A 82 7.88 22.26 -6.66
N GLY A 83 6.79 21.66 -6.19
CA GLY A 83 6.04 20.66 -6.95
C GLY A 83 6.78 19.34 -7.18
N LYS A 84 8.02 19.18 -6.66
CA LYS A 84 8.85 18.00 -6.96
C LYS A 84 8.42 16.78 -6.17
N TYR A 85 8.59 15.61 -6.78
CA TYR A 85 8.39 14.33 -6.10
C TYR A 85 9.48 14.09 -5.05
N ARG A 86 9.07 13.69 -3.85
CA ARG A 86 9.93 13.40 -2.72
C ARG A 86 9.73 11.96 -2.29
N ARG A 87 10.77 11.15 -2.45
CA ARG A 87 10.77 9.74 -2.05
C ARG A 87 10.92 9.61 -0.54
N ILE A 88 10.17 8.69 0.06
CA ILE A 88 10.25 8.32 1.46
C ILE A 88 10.95 6.95 1.55
N LEU A 89 11.88 6.83 2.51
CA LEU A 89 12.54 5.58 2.84
C LEU A 89 12.38 5.33 4.34
N VAL A 90 11.74 4.24 4.71
CA VAL A 90 11.64 3.79 6.10
C VAL A 90 12.56 2.58 6.28
N LYS A 91 13.39 2.64 7.32
CA LYS A 91 14.23 1.52 7.74
C LYS A 91 13.78 1.08 9.13
N VAL A 92 13.38 -0.18 9.24
CA VAL A 92 13.01 -0.78 10.52
C VAL A 92 14.26 -1.40 11.13
N VAL A 93 14.65 -0.94 12.32
CA VAL A 93 15.71 -1.57 13.09
C VAL A 93 15.08 -2.71 13.88
N GLN A 94 15.42 -3.96 13.52
CA GLN A 94 14.83 -5.14 14.15
C GLN A 94 15.26 -5.25 15.62
N PRO A 95 14.32 -5.18 16.58
CA PRO A 95 14.66 -5.38 17.98
C PRO A 95 14.97 -6.86 18.26
N LYS A 96 15.94 -7.11 19.15
CA LYS A 96 16.32 -8.47 19.56
C LYS A 96 15.15 -9.15 20.27
N GLY A 97 14.88 -10.40 19.94
CA GLY A 97 13.84 -11.22 20.57
C GLY A 97 12.42 -11.04 20.03
N LEU A 98 12.20 -10.13 19.08
CA LEU A 98 10.92 -10.00 18.38
C LEU A 98 10.97 -10.64 16.99
N PRO A 99 9.83 -11.16 16.48
CA PRO A 99 9.74 -11.62 15.09
C PRO A 99 9.98 -10.48 14.10
N PRO A 100 10.36 -10.78 12.84
CA PRO A 100 10.62 -9.78 11.82
C PRO A 100 9.47 -8.77 11.68
N LEU A 101 9.79 -7.50 11.89
CA LEU A 101 8.84 -6.41 11.74
C LEU A 101 8.80 -5.96 10.27
N ARG A 102 7.60 -5.87 9.71
CA ARG A 102 7.39 -5.28 8.38
C ARG A 102 6.76 -3.91 8.54
N ALA A 103 7.38 -2.88 7.97
CA ALA A 103 6.77 -1.57 7.87
C ALA A 103 6.13 -1.40 6.48
N THR A 104 4.89 -0.94 6.46
CA THR A 104 4.22 -0.47 5.26
C THR A 104 4.10 1.04 5.33
N PHE A 105 4.48 1.74 4.27
CA PHE A 105 4.55 3.19 4.26
C PHE A 105 4.35 3.71 2.83
N ARG A 106 3.86 4.95 2.71
CA ARG A 106 3.79 5.65 1.43
C ARG A 106 5.18 5.78 0.80
N GLN A 107 5.31 5.54 -0.49
CA GLN A 107 6.61 5.57 -1.16
C GLN A 107 7.16 6.99 -1.37
N GLY A 108 6.28 8.00 -1.34
CA GLY A 108 6.66 9.39 -1.52
C GLY A 108 5.45 10.32 -1.59
N TYR A 109 5.72 11.57 -1.93
CA TYR A 109 4.72 12.63 -2.10
C TYR A 109 5.23 13.74 -3.00
N TYR A 110 4.32 14.46 -3.66
CA TYR A 110 4.67 15.70 -4.36
C TYR A 110 4.65 16.87 -3.38
N ALA A 111 5.69 17.71 -3.44
CA ALA A 111 5.68 18.97 -2.70
C ALA A 111 4.50 19.85 -3.18
N PRO A 112 3.86 20.62 -2.30
CA PRO A 112 2.79 21.51 -2.73
C PRO A 112 3.34 22.55 -3.72
N THR A 113 2.60 22.80 -4.81
CA THR A 113 2.88 23.89 -5.74
C THR A 113 2.28 25.18 -5.18
N GLN A 114 2.99 26.30 -5.35
CA GLN A 114 2.51 27.62 -4.96
C GLN A 114 1.54 28.19 -6.01
#